data_AF-A0A5B0PL58-F1
#
_entry.id   AF-A0A5B0PL58-F1
#
_cell.length_a   1.000
_cell.length_b   1.000
_cell.length_c   1.000
_cell.angle_alpha   90.00
_cell.angle_beta   90.00
_cell.angle_gamma   90.00
#
_symmetry.space_group_name_H-M   'P 1'
#
loop_
_entity.id
_entity.type
_entity.pdbx_description
1 polymer ?
#
loop_
_entity_poly.entity_id
_entity_poly.type
_entity_poly.pdbx_seq_one_letter_code
_entity_poly.pdbx_strand_id
1 'polypeptide(L)'
;MSLAGLLPPLCDEGDMLVDGGYIDNLPVSVMLRMGADSVFAVDVGSIDDTSPRNFPESLSGWWLLIRRLNPWSSAYDIPTMTDIQSRLTYVSSVKTLEDAKATPGVLYMRMPVTEFTTLGFGRFEEILKKGYEAAKEMLKELDSEGKLPTGLDDGTNGSDSIIGIPGHRPYHNSKNGGNGSISENTKRQRLNVRRNSL
;
A
#
# COMPACT_ATOMS: atom_id res chain seq x y z
N MET A 1 2.86 0.85 12.62
CA MET A 1 1.57 0.55 11.97
C MET A 1 0.77 -0.31 12.92
N SER A 2 -0.53 -0.05 13.07
CA SER A 2 -1.39 -0.77 14.03
C SER A 2 -1.89 -2.07 13.41
N LEU A 3 -1.00 -3.06 13.28
CA LEU A 3 -1.31 -4.37 12.74
C LEU A 3 -2.16 -5.17 13.74
N ALA A 4 -3.34 -5.62 13.31
CA ALA A 4 -4.25 -6.35 14.17
C ALA A 4 -3.60 -7.65 14.66
N GLY A 5 -3.72 -7.93 15.97
CA GLY A 5 -3.10 -9.08 16.61
C GLY A 5 -1.65 -8.88 17.07
N LEU A 6 -0.94 -7.85 16.58
CA LEU A 6 0.38 -7.46 17.08
C LEU A 6 0.31 -6.22 17.97
N LEU A 7 -0.43 -5.19 17.54
CA LEU A 7 -0.59 -3.93 18.26
C LEU A 7 -2.07 -3.57 18.39
N PRO A 8 -2.50 -2.97 19.52
CA PRO A 8 -3.86 -2.46 19.65
C PRO A 8 -4.11 -1.31 18.65
N PRO A 9 -5.36 -1.07 18.24
CA PRO A 9 -5.70 0.09 17.42
C PRO A 9 -5.34 1.39 18.14
N LEU A 10 -4.99 2.41 17.38
CA LEU A 10 -4.72 3.74 17.93
C LEU A 10 -6.00 4.56 17.93
N CYS A 11 -6.33 5.20 19.04
CA CYS A 11 -7.47 6.10 19.10
C CYS A 11 -7.04 7.52 18.71
N ASP A 12 -7.72 8.12 17.74
CA ASP A 12 -7.54 9.51 17.35
C ASP A 12 -8.91 10.16 17.12
N GLU A 13 -9.17 11.30 17.77
CA GLU A 13 -10.46 12.03 17.72
C GLU A 13 -11.75 11.19 17.94
N GLY A 14 -11.65 10.02 18.57
CA GLY A 14 -12.78 9.10 18.80
C GLY A 14 -12.89 7.96 17.78
N ASP A 15 -12.06 8.00 16.73
CA ASP A 15 -11.93 6.93 15.75
C ASP A 15 -10.82 5.94 16.16
N MET A 16 -11.00 4.67 15.77
CA MET A 16 -9.99 3.63 15.96
C MET A 16 -9.25 3.36 14.65
N LEU A 17 -7.94 3.60 14.67
CA LEU A 17 -7.05 3.48 13.52
C LEU A 17 -6.30 2.15 13.54
N VAL A 18 -6.41 1.42 12.43
CA VAL A 18 -5.67 0.20 12.12
C VAL A 18 -4.71 0.44 10.96
N ASP A 19 -3.88 -0.56 10.64
CA ASP A 19 -2.97 -0.51 9.50
C ASP A 19 -3.68 -0.14 8.16
N GLY A 20 -3.08 0.73 7.36
CA GLY A 20 -3.62 1.10 6.05
C GLY A 20 -3.59 -0.04 5.03
N GLY A 21 -2.71 -1.03 5.23
CA GLY A 21 -2.60 -2.20 4.36
C GLY A 21 -3.90 -3.00 4.24
N TYR A 22 -4.80 -2.92 5.23
CA TYR A 22 -6.11 -3.59 5.18
C TYR A 22 -7.04 -3.04 4.09
N ILE A 23 -6.80 -1.84 3.59
CA ILE A 23 -7.66 -1.17 2.61
C ILE A 23 -6.91 -0.92 1.30
N ASP A 24 -5.73 -0.31 1.40
CA ASP A 24 -4.93 0.07 0.24
C ASP A 24 -3.44 0.02 0.58
N ASN A 25 -2.82 -1.13 0.29
CA ASN A 25 -1.39 -1.34 0.54
C ASN A 25 -0.47 -0.54 -0.42
N LEU A 26 -0.98 -0.09 -1.57
CA LEU A 26 -0.23 0.73 -2.54
C LEU A 26 -1.10 1.94 -2.95
N PRO A 27 -1.07 3.05 -2.17
CA PRO A 27 -1.98 4.19 -2.34
C PRO A 27 -1.61 5.10 -3.52
N VAL A 28 -1.37 4.51 -4.69
CA VAL A 28 -1.01 5.17 -5.95
C VAL A 28 -2.08 6.17 -6.35
N SER A 29 -3.36 5.77 -6.25
CA SER A 29 -4.49 6.65 -6.57
C SER A 29 -4.51 7.92 -5.72
N VAL A 30 -4.13 7.81 -4.43
CA VAL A 30 -4.05 8.94 -3.51
C VAL A 30 -2.87 9.84 -3.89
N MET A 31 -1.70 9.27 -4.20
CA MET A 31 -0.52 10.04 -4.62
C MET A 31 -0.78 10.85 -5.90
N LEU A 32 -1.42 10.24 -6.89
CA LEU A 32 -1.81 10.93 -8.12
C LEU A 32 -2.81 12.07 -7.86
N ARG A 33 -3.81 11.84 -7.00
CA ARG A 33 -4.75 12.88 -6.58
C ARG A 33 -4.10 14.02 -5.81
N MET A 34 -2.96 13.77 -5.17
CA MET A 34 -2.15 14.80 -4.51
C MET A 34 -1.28 15.61 -5.49
N GLY A 35 -1.27 15.25 -6.78
CA GLY A 35 -0.57 15.94 -7.84
C GLY A 35 0.78 15.34 -8.21
N ALA A 36 1.03 14.06 -7.90
CA ALA A 36 2.19 13.37 -8.43
C ALA A 36 2.00 13.10 -9.94
N ASP A 37 2.96 13.52 -10.77
CA ASP A 37 2.96 13.23 -12.21
C ASP A 37 3.49 11.82 -12.51
N SER A 38 4.34 11.28 -11.63
CA SER A 38 4.86 9.92 -11.74
C SER A 38 4.99 9.28 -10.36
N VAL A 39 4.67 8.00 -10.27
CA VAL A 39 4.68 7.23 -9.01
C VAL A 39 5.47 5.95 -9.20
N PHE A 40 6.54 5.79 -8.41
CA PHE A 40 7.21 4.50 -8.26
C PHE A 40 6.45 3.66 -7.23
N ALA A 41 5.70 2.66 -7.70
CA ALA A 41 4.92 1.77 -6.85
C ALA A 41 5.76 0.54 -6.49
N VAL A 42 6.40 0.57 -5.32
CA VAL A 42 7.28 -0.50 -4.84
C VAL A 42 6.49 -1.51 -4.02
N ASP A 43 6.33 -2.72 -4.56
CA ASP A 43 5.56 -3.79 -3.93
C ASP A 43 6.47 -4.87 -3.33
N VAL A 44 6.34 -5.08 -2.02
CA VAL A 44 7.07 -6.08 -1.22
C VAL A 44 6.16 -7.19 -0.66
N GLY A 45 4.88 -7.25 -1.04
CA GLY A 45 3.93 -8.23 -0.52
C GLY A 45 4.39 -9.68 -0.74
N SER A 46 3.94 -10.64 0.04
CA SER A 46 4.18 -12.06 -0.25
C SER A 46 3.29 -12.55 -1.40
N ILE A 47 3.74 -13.59 -2.11
CA ILE A 47 2.81 -14.40 -2.91
C ILE A 47 2.12 -15.30 -1.89
N ASP A 48 0.89 -14.98 -1.51
CA ASP A 48 0.17 -15.75 -0.52
C ASP A 48 -0.19 -17.13 -1.06
N ASP A 49 -0.01 -18.16 -0.24
CA ASP A 49 -0.39 -19.53 -0.54
C ASP A 49 -1.92 -19.66 -0.59
N THR A 50 -2.48 -19.67 -1.80
CA THR A 50 -3.90 -19.88 -2.07
C THR A 50 -4.29 -21.36 -2.13
N SER A 51 -3.45 -22.28 -1.62
CA SER A 51 -3.78 -23.70 -1.57
C SER A 51 -5.12 -23.93 -0.85
N PRO A 52 -6.00 -24.80 -1.40
CA PRO A 52 -7.22 -25.18 -0.72
C PRO A 52 -6.90 -25.81 0.63
N ARG A 53 -7.48 -25.27 1.71
CA ARG A 53 -7.36 -25.83 3.05
C ARG A 53 -8.66 -26.55 3.41
N ASN A 54 -8.57 -27.84 3.69
CA ASN A 54 -9.71 -28.66 4.10
C ASN A 54 -9.56 -29.00 5.59
N PHE A 55 -10.23 -28.24 6.45
CA PHE A 55 -10.33 -28.53 7.89
C PHE A 55 -11.80 -28.71 8.30
N PRO A 56 -12.10 -29.52 9.33
CA PRO A 56 -13.47 -29.79 9.77
C PRO A 56 -14.14 -28.54 10.36
N GLU A 57 -15.48 -28.48 10.29
CA GLU A 57 -16.29 -27.33 10.75
C GLU A 57 -16.15 -27.02 12.26
N SER A 58 -15.72 -28.00 13.06
CA SER A 58 -15.41 -27.80 14.48
C SER A 58 -14.04 -28.38 14.80
N LEU A 59 -13.25 -27.62 15.55
CA LEU A 59 -11.93 -28.00 16.03
C LEU A 59 -11.92 -27.94 17.56
N SER A 60 -11.41 -29.00 18.19
CA SER A 60 -11.13 -28.97 19.63
C SER A 60 -9.89 -28.12 19.89
N GLY A 61 -10.03 -27.06 20.71
CA GLY A 61 -8.91 -26.18 21.07
C GLY A 61 -7.77 -26.91 21.78
N TRP A 62 -8.10 -27.89 22.64
CA TRP A 62 -7.10 -28.73 23.31
C TRP A 62 -6.34 -29.62 22.34
N TRP A 63 -7.02 -30.19 21.34
CA TRP A 63 -6.39 -30.98 20.29
C TRP A 63 -5.46 -30.13 19.43
N LEU A 64 -5.88 -28.91 19.08
CA LEU A 64 -5.07 -27.96 18.31
C LEU A 64 -3.79 -27.57 19.08
N LEU A 65 -3.92 -27.35 20.39
CA LEU A 65 -2.80 -26.98 21.26
C LEU A 65 -1.78 -28.12 21.39
N ILE A 66 -2.25 -29.36 21.60
CA ILE A 66 -1.39 -30.55 21.64
C ILE A 66 -0.70 -30.77 20.29
N ARG A 67 -1.41 -30.62 19.18
CA ARG A 67 -0.82 -30.75 17.84
C ARG A 67 0.17 -29.63 17.51
N ARG A 68 -0.08 -28.41 17.96
CA ARG A 68 0.84 -27.27 17.79
C ARG A 68 2.16 -27.49 18.51
N LEU A 69 2.16 -28.23 19.62
CA LEU A 69 3.36 -28.61 20.36
C LEU A 69 4.07 -29.85 19.79
N ASN A 70 3.48 -30.54 18.80
CA ASN A 70 4.06 -31.72 18.17
C ASN A 70 4.68 -31.37 16.80
N PRO A 71 6.02 -31.39 16.66
CA PRO A 71 6.73 -31.05 15.42
C PRO A 71 6.42 -31.97 14.23
N TRP A 72 5.87 -33.17 14.49
CA TRP A 72 5.54 -34.16 13.46
C TRP A 72 4.06 -34.14 13.05
N SER A 73 3.26 -33.21 13.58
CA SER A 73 1.83 -33.15 13.27
C SER A 73 1.53 -32.28 12.05
N SER A 74 0.53 -32.69 11.25
CA SER A 74 0.01 -31.92 10.11
C SER A 74 -0.89 -30.74 10.51
N ALA A 75 -0.75 -30.17 11.72
CA ALA A 75 -1.51 -28.98 12.12
C ALA A 75 -1.15 -27.71 11.34
N TYR A 76 -0.16 -27.78 10.44
CA TYR A 76 0.17 -26.74 9.47
C TYR A 76 -0.99 -26.40 8.50
N ASP A 77 -2.01 -27.26 8.41
CA ASP A 77 -3.16 -27.07 7.52
C ASP A 77 -4.24 -26.12 8.03
N ILE A 78 -4.20 -25.75 9.31
CA ILE A 78 -5.21 -24.89 9.92
C ILE A 78 -4.64 -23.46 10.00
N PRO A 79 -5.24 -22.49 9.30
CA PRO A 79 -4.73 -21.12 9.31
C PRO A 79 -4.89 -20.50 10.69
N THR A 80 -3.87 -19.77 11.13
CA THR A 80 -3.94 -18.98 12.37
C THR A 80 -4.76 -17.72 12.15
N MET A 81 -5.17 -17.06 13.24
CA MET A 81 -5.84 -15.75 13.15
C MET A 81 -5.00 -14.74 12.35
N THR A 82 -3.68 -14.76 12.54
CA THR A 82 -2.75 -13.91 11.81
C THR A 82 -2.73 -14.25 10.32
N ASP A 83 -2.77 -15.53 9.94
CA ASP A 83 -2.83 -15.93 8.52
C ASP A 83 -4.15 -15.50 7.87
N ILE A 84 -5.27 -15.64 8.58
CA ILE A 84 -6.58 -15.19 8.11
C ILE A 84 -6.58 -13.66 7.92
N GLN A 85 -6.08 -12.92 8.91
CA GLN A 85 -6.00 -11.47 8.84
C GLN A 85 -5.13 -11.02 7.66
N SER A 86 -3.94 -11.60 7.47
CA SER A 86 -3.07 -11.29 6.33
C SER A 86 -3.74 -11.56 4.98
N ARG A 87 -4.47 -12.67 4.85
CA ARG A 87 -5.22 -12.99 3.62
C ARG A 87 -6.34 -11.99 3.36
N LEU A 88 -7.07 -11.56 4.40
CA LEU A 88 -8.13 -10.55 4.27
C LEU A 88 -7.57 -9.19 3.83
N THR A 89 -6.42 -8.78 4.39
CA THR A 89 -5.66 -7.60 3.98
C THR A 89 -5.29 -7.64 2.50
N TYR A 90 -4.85 -8.81 2.02
CA TYR A 90 -4.46 -8.96 0.62
C TYR A 90 -5.67 -8.85 -0.32
N VAL A 91 -6.77 -9.56 -0.01
CA VAL A 91 -7.97 -9.60 -0.86
C VAL A 91 -8.54 -8.22 -1.15
N SER A 92 -8.57 -7.31 -0.18
CA SER A 92 -9.04 -5.93 -0.39
C SER A 92 -8.13 -5.13 -1.31
N SER A 93 -6.83 -5.39 -1.28
CA SER A 93 -5.82 -4.64 -2.03
C SER A 93 -5.58 -5.15 -3.46
N VAL A 94 -6.01 -6.37 -3.82
CA VAL A 94 -5.76 -6.96 -5.16
C VAL A 94 -6.26 -6.06 -6.28
N LYS A 95 -7.52 -5.60 -6.17
CA LYS A 95 -8.12 -4.75 -7.19
C LYS A 95 -7.37 -3.42 -7.34
N THR A 96 -7.03 -2.79 -6.21
CA THR A 96 -6.31 -1.51 -6.21
C THR A 96 -4.91 -1.66 -6.80
N LEU A 97 -4.26 -2.80 -6.58
CA LEU A 97 -2.96 -3.12 -7.15
C LEU A 97 -3.03 -3.37 -8.67
N GLU A 98 -4.06 -4.05 -9.16
CA GLU A 98 -4.31 -4.21 -10.59
C GLU A 98 -4.59 -2.86 -11.27
N ASP A 99 -5.47 -2.06 -10.67
CA ASP A 99 -5.81 -0.72 -11.17
C ASP A 99 -4.56 0.19 -11.16
N ALA A 100 -3.71 0.10 -10.14
CA ALA A 100 -2.45 0.84 -10.06
C ALA A 100 -1.47 0.48 -11.18
N LYS A 101 -1.34 -0.81 -11.52
CA LYS A 101 -0.47 -1.28 -12.63
C LYS A 101 -0.92 -0.75 -13.99
N ALA A 102 -2.21 -0.58 -14.19
CA ALA A 102 -2.78 -0.09 -15.45
C ALA A 102 -2.78 1.44 -15.56
N THR A 103 -2.44 2.16 -14.48
CA THR A 103 -2.55 3.60 -14.43
C THR A 103 -1.33 4.28 -15.12
N PRO A 104 -1.54 5.21 -16.08
CA PRO A 104 -0.46 5.96 -16.70
C PRO A 104 0.38 6.74 -15.68
N GLY A 105 1.70 6.80 -15.88
CA GLY A 105 2.63 7.47 -14.96
C GLY A 105 3.00 6.63 -13.74
N VAL A 106 2.53 5.38 -13.64
CA VAL A 106 2.88 4.47 -12.54
C VAL A 106 3.95 3.49 -13.00
N LEU A 107 5.07 3.49 -12.29
CA LEU A 107 6.20 2.60 -12.47
C LEU A 107 6.13 1.54 -11.38
N TYR A 108 5.49 0.41 -11.68
CA TYR A 108 5.35 -0.69 -10.74
C TYR A 108 6.63 -1.52 -10.65
N MET A 109 7.14 -1.69 -9.43
CA MET A 109 8.38 -2.41 -9.14
C MET A 109 8.11 -3.50 -8.10
N ARG A 110 8.18 -4.75 -8.53
CA ARG A 110 8.00 -5.91 -7.65
C ARG A 110 9.34 -6.33 -7.04
N MET A 111 9.47 -6.24 -5.72
CA MET A 111 10.72 -6.59 -5.04
C MET A 111 10.84 -8.11 -4.81
N PRO A 112 12.01 -8.72 -5.08
CA PRO A 112 12.21 -10.15 -4.91
C PRO A 112 12.54 -10.49 -3.44
N VAL A 113 11.64 -10.19 -2.50
CA VAL A 113 11.87 -10.41 -1.04
C VAL A 113 10.91 -11.44 -0.43
N THR A 114 10.27 -12.26 -1.25
CA THR A 114 9.24 -13.22 -0.84
C THR A 114 9.73 -14.31 0.11
N GLU A 115 11.03 -14.60 0.13
CA GLU A 115 11.60 -15.61 1.05
C GLU A 115 11.81 -15.11 2.48
N PHE A 116 11.65 -13.81 2.72
CA PHE A 116 11.82 -13.22 4.05
C PHE A 116 10.47 -13.14 4.75
N THR A 117 10.46 -13.51 6.03
CA THR A 117 9.26 -13.39 6.86
C THR A 117 9.05 -11.94 7.28
N THR A 118 7.79 -11.53 7.43
CA THR A 118 7.41 -10.15 7.79
C THR A 118 8.06 -9.65 9.09
N LEU A 119 8.35 -10.56 10.03
CA LEU A 119 9.00 -10.25 11.31
C LEU A 119 10.47 -10.73 11.37
N GLY A 120 11.09 -11.01 10.22
CA GLY A 120 12.44 -11.55 10.08
C GLY A 120 13.57 -10.53 10.23
N PHE A 121 13.51 -9.65 11.23
CA PHE A 121 14.44 -8.51 11.38
C PHE A 121 15.93 -8.90 11.46
N GLY A 122 16.24 -10.12 11.89
CA GLY A 122 17.62 -10.62 11.97
C GLY A 122 18.35 -10.74 10.63
N ARG A 123 17.64 -10.70 9.49
CA ARG A 123 18.21 -10.75 8.13
C ARG A 123 18.18 -9.39 7.42
N PHE A 124 18.16 -8.29 8.17
CA PHE A 124 18.03 -6.95 7.61
C PHE A 124 19.06 -6.63 6.52
N GLU A 125 20.35 -6.90 6.76
CA GLU A 125 21.42 -6.59 5.79
C GLU A 125 21.23 -7.32 4.46
N GLU A 126 20.77 -8.56 4.51
CA GLU A 126 20.51 -9.38 3.34
C GLU A 126 19.31 -8.85 2.55
N ILE A 127 18.21 -8.51 3.26
CA ILE A 127 17.00 -7.91 2.65
C ILE A 127 17.36 -6.59 1.97
N LEU A 128 18.11 -5.73 2.66
CA LEU A 128 18.53 -4.43 2.14
C LEU A 128 19.38 -4.59 0.88
N LYS A 129 20.38 -5.48 0.92
CA LYS A 129 21.24 -5.74 -0.24
C LYS A 129 20.43 -6.26 -1.43
N LYS A 130 19.54 -7.23 -1.21
CA LYS A 130 18.71 -7.81 -2.25
C LYS A 130 17.77 -6.78 -2.88
N GLY A 131 17.12 -5.96 -2.05
CA GLY A 131 16.26 -4.87 -2.52
C GLY A 131 17.03 -3.81 -3.32
N TYR A 132 18.24 -3.45 -2.86
CA TYR A 132 19.08 -2.46 -3.54
C TYR A 132 19.55 -2.93 -4.92
N GLU A 133 20.05 -4.17 -5.02
CA GLU A 133 20.49 -4.75 -6.30
C GLU A 133 19.34 -4.84 -7.29
N ALA A 134 18.18 -5.32 -6.86
CA ALA A 134 16.99 -5.42 -7.69
C ALA A 134 16.49 -4.04 -8.16
N ALA A 135 16.41 -3.05 -7.27
CA ALA A 135 15.99 -1.70 -7.63
C ALA A 135 16.93 -1.06 -8.65
N LYS A 136 18.25 -1.25 -8.48
CA LYS A 136 19.24 -0.71 -9.42
C LYS A 136 19.12 -1.33 -10.81
N GLU A 137 18.86 -2.63 -10.89
CA GLU A 137 18.65 -3.32 -12.16
C GLU A 137 17.38 -2.82 -12.86
N MET A 138 16.25 -2.78 -12.15
CA MET A 138 14.98 -2.25 -12.70
C MET A 138 15.10 -0.79 -13.15
N LEU A 139 15.77 0.06 -12.39
CA LEU A 139 15.98 1.47 -12.79
C LEU A 139 16.85 1.59 -14.04
N LYS A 140 17.86 0.73 -14.19
CA LYS A 140 18.70 0.69 -15.39
C LYS A 140 17.93 0.23 -16.62
N GLU A 141 17.05 -0.75 -16.47
CA GLU A 141 16.14 -1.19 -17.52
C GLU A 141 15.21 -0.04 -17.95
N LEU A 142 14.55 0.62 -16.99
CA LEU A 142 13.69 1.77 -17.25
C LEU A 142 14.42 2.92 -17.94
N ASP A 143 15.68 3.19 -17.56
CA ASP A 143 16.52 4.19 -18.21
C ASP A 143 16.80 3.83 -19.67
N SER A 144 17.15 2.56 -19.93
CA SER A 144 17.42 2.06 -21.28
C SER A 144 16.20 2.09 -22.20
N GLU A 145 15.00 1.98 -21.62
CA GLU A 145 13.73 2.12 -22.33
C GLU A 145 13.26 3.59 -22.47
N GLY A 146 13.98 4.54 -21.87
CA GLY A 146 13.60 5.96 -21.85
C GLY A 146 12.33 6.24 -21.04
N LYS A 147 11.94 5.36 -20.12
CA LYS A 147 10.71 5.47 -19.31
C LYS A 147 10.92 6.13 -17.95
N LEU A 148 12.15 6.52 -17.63
CA LEU A 148 12.40 7.24 -16.38
C LEU A 148 11.79 8.64 -16.42
N PRO A 149 11.09 9.05 -15.35
CA PRO A 149 10.46 10.37 -15.31
C PRO A 149 11.56 11.44 -15.24
N THR A 150 11.52 12.38 -16.18
CA THR A 150 12.51 13.45 -16.29
C THR A 150 12.17 14.68 -15.45
N GLY A 151 10.94 14.74 -14.92
CA GLY A 151 10.40 15.89 -14.20
C GLY A 151 10.08 17.10 -15.10
N LEU A 152 10.22 16.95 -16.41
CA LEU A 152 9.94 17.98 -17.42
C LEU A 152 8.78 17.61 -18.35
N ASP A 153 8.14 16.45 -18.13
CA ASP A 153 6.98 15.99 -18.89
C ASP A 153 5.74 16.79 -18.47
N ASP A 154 5.61 17.98 -19.06
CA ASP A 154 4.51 18.93 -18.87
C ASP A 154 3.20 18.51 -19.57
N GLY A 155 3.12 17.26 -20.04
CA GLY A 155 1.98 16.71 -20.77
C GLY A 155 1.77 17.31 -22.17
N THR A 156 2.75 18.04 -22.73
CA THR A 156 2.61 18.69 -24.05
C THR A 156 3.41 18.03 -25.19
N ASN A 157 4.34 17.12 -24.90
CA ASN A 157 5.24 16.56 -25.91
C ASN A 157 4.82 15.17 -26.42
N GLY A 158 3.92 15.15 -27.41
CA GLY A 158 3.82 14.09 -28.43
C GLY A 158 3.35 12.71 -27.96
N SER A 159 2.77 11.95 -28.90
CA SER A 159 2.15 10.64 -28.70
C SER A 159 3.05 9.51 -28.15
N ASP A 160 4.34 9.78 -27.95
CA ASP A 160 5.32 8.83 -27.38
C ASP A 160 5.63 9.10 -25.90
N SER A 161 5.12 10.20 -25.31
CA SER A 161 5.20 10.42 -23.87
C SER A 161 3.99 9.78 -23.17
N ILE A 162 4.22 8.65 -22.49
CA ILE A 162 3.25 8.13 -21.54
C ILE A 162 3.35 9.03 -20.31
N ILE A 163 2.70 10.20 -20.24
CA ILE A 163 2.28 10.87 -18.99
C ILE A 163 1.43 12.10 -19.33
N GLY A 164 0.23 12.13 -18.74
CA GLY A 164 -0.66 13.28 -18.75
C GLY A 164 -2.10 12.83 -18.52
N ILE A 165 -2.62 12.98 -17.30
CA ILE A 165 -4.07 12.93 -17.09
C ILE A 165 -4.65 14.18 -17.76
N PRO A 166 -5.57 14.06 -18.74
CA PRO A 166 -6.17 15.23 -19.37
C PRO A 166 -6.88 16.09 -18.32
N GLY A 167 -6.40 17.33 -18.13
CA GLY A 167 -7.07 18.34 -17.31
C GLY A 167 -6.47 18.65 -15.94
N HIS A 168 -5.36 18.01 -15.54
CA HIS A 168 -4.69 18.38 -14.29
C HIS A 168 -3.66 19.49 -14.52
N ARG A 169 -3.86 20.66 -13.91
CA ARG A 169 -2.84 21.72 -13.90
C ARG A 169 -1.82 21.41 -12.79
N PRO A 170 -0.50 21.51 -13.06
CA PRO A 170 0.51 21.33 -12.03
C PRO A 170 0.34 22.39 -10.94
N TYR A 171 0.57 21.99 -9.68
CA TYR A 171 0.45 22.87 -8.52
C TYR A 171 1.65 23.83 -8.48
N HIS A 172 1.63 24.88 -9.30
CA HIS A 172 2.61 25.95 -9.23
C HIS A 172 2.34 26.80 -7.99
N ASN A 173 3.20 26.68 -6.97
CA ASN A 173 3.22 27.61 -5.85
C ASN A 173 3.85 28.94 -6.31
N SER A 174 3.03 29.84 -6.88
CA SER A 174 3.48 31.18 -7.25
C SER A 174 3.68 32.01 -5.98
N LYS A 175 4.94 32.16 -5.58
CA LYS A 175 5.37 33.28 -4.73
C LYS A 175 5.33 34.56 -5.57
N ASN A 176 4.22 35.28 -5.54
CA ASN A 176 4.22 36.73 -5.69
C ASN A 176 2.96 37.34 -5.06
N GLY A 177 3.18 38.34 -4.21
CA GLY A 177 2.20 38.90 -3.29
C GLY A 177 1.01 39.60 -3.95
N GLY A 178 -0.12 39.51 -3.27
CA GLY A 178 -1.33 40.31 -3.51
C GLY A 178 -2.42 39.92 -2.52
N ASN A 179 -2.77 40.83 -1.61
CA ASN A 179 -3.86 40.70 -0.65
C ASN A 179 -5.15 40.17 -1.30
N GLY A 180 -5.68 39.06 -0.80
CA GLY A 180 -6.96 38.49 -1.21
C GLY A 180 -7.59 37.68 -0.09
N SER A 181 -8.65 38.24 0.49
CA SER A 181 -9.55 37.73 1.53
C SER A 181 -9.63 36.21 1.72
N ILE A 182 -9.45 35.77 2.97
CA ILE A 182 -9.86 34.47 3.50
C ILE A 182 -11.36 34.30 3.24
N SER A 183 -11.69 33.45 2.26
CA SER A 183 -13.05 33.14 1.84
C SER A 183 -13.81 32.36 2.93
N GLU A 184 -14.98 32.87 3.29
CA GLU A 184 -15.88 32.44 4.37
C GLU A 184 -16.40 30.98 4.29
N ASN A 185 -16.02 30.20 3.28
CA ASN A 185 -16.51 28.83 3.09
C ASN A 185 -15.95 27.83 4.10
N THR A 186 -14.73 28.02 4.63
CA THR A 186 -14.13 27.10 5.61
C THR A 186 -14.72 27.28 7.01
N LYS A 187 -15.30 28.45 7.32
CA LYS A 187 -15.99 28.69 8.61
C LYS A 187 -17.41 28.12 8.65
N ARG A 188 -18.13 28.12 7.52
CA ARG A 188 -19.50 27.57 7.47
C ARG A 188 -19.57 26.06 7.65
N GLN A 189 -18.58 25.30 7.14
CA GLN A 189 -18.55 23.85 7.36
C GLN A 189 -18.28 23.45 8.81
N ARG A 190 -17.46 24.21 9.56
CA ARG A 190 -17.23 23.94 10.99
C ARG A 190 -18.39 24.31 11.91
N LEU A 191 -19.26 25.23 11.49
CA LEU A 191 -20.43 25.64 12.29
C LEU A 191 -21.62 24.68 12.16
N ASN A 192 -21.76 23.95 11.04
CA ASN A 192 -22.87 23.01 10.85
C ASN A 192 -22.68 21.68 11.61
N VAL A 193 -21.45 21.26 11.92
CA VAL A 193 -21.21 20.02 12.68
C VAL A 193 -21.58 20.18 14.16
N ARG A 194 -21.54 21.41 14.71
CA ARG A 194 -21.88 21.68 16.12
C ARG A 194 -23.37 21.83 16.44
N ARG A 195 -24.26 21.78 15.44
CA ARG A 195 -25.72 21.94 15.65
C ARG A 195 -26.52 20.64 15.63
N ASN A 196 -25.93 19.52 15.23
CA ASN A 196 -26.63 18.21 15.17
C ASN A 196 -26.26 17.26 16.32
N SER A 197 -25.67 17.76 17.41
CA SER A 197 -25.43 17.00 18.63
C SER A 197 -26.14 17.66 19.82
N LEU A 198 -27.46 17.53 19.86
CA LEU A 198 -28.30 17.60 21.06
C LEU A 198 -29.40 16.55 20.97
#